data_AF-A0A496RH87-F1
#
_entry.id   AF-A0A496RH87-F1
#
_cell.length_a   1.000
_cell.length_b   1.000
_cell.length_c   1.000
_cell.angle_alpha   90.00
_cell.angle_beta   90.00
_cell.angle_gamma   90.00
#
_symmetry.space_group_name_H-M   'P 1'
#
loop_
_entity.id
_entity.type
_entity.pdbx_description
1 polymer ?
#
loop_
_entity_poly.entity_id
_entity_poly.type
_entity_poly.pdbx_seq_one_letter_code
_entity_poly.pdbx_strand_id
1 'polypeptide(L)'
;MCIICENVSEKETIYGGYNYLNVGYRIVKCKNCGFKFLRPLPEEDVLEQIYQSQEYFQDYYVQGAKAMGYLSGSGLNSPHHLRSIGLLKKYKNKGRLLDIGCAGGNFLIQAQKEGYDVC
;
A
#
# COMPACT_ATOMS: atom_id res chain seq x y z
N MET A 1 7.30 -20.05 6.67
CA MET A 1 5.95 -20.42 6.20
C MET A 1 5.38 -19.32 5.31
N CYS A 2 4.60 -19.67 4.27
CA CYS A 2 3.93 -18.73 3.38
C CYS A 2 2.65 -18.18 4.04
N ILE A 3 2.47 -16.85 4.07
CA ILE A 3 1.31 -16.20 4.71
C ILE A 3 -0.02 -16.38 3.97
N ILE A 4 -0.01 -16.91 2.75
CA ILE A 4 -1.22 -17.08 1.92
C ILE A 4 -1.74 -18.51 1.92
N CYS A 5 -0.86 -19.50 1.87
CA CYS A 5 -1.25 -20.91 1.73
C CYS A 5 -0.55 -21.84 2.72
N GLU A 6 0.16 -21.28 3.71
CA GLU A 6 0.81 -22.00 4.81
C GLU A 6 1.89 -23.03 4.39
N ASN A 7 2.20 -23.13 3.10
CA ASN A 7 3.27 -23.99 2.63
C ASN A 7 4.64 -23.47 3.14
N VAL A 8 5.50 -24.39 3.55
CA VAL A 8 6.85 -24.09 4.07
C VAL A 8 7.92 -24.02 2.98
N SER A 9 7.61 -24.50 1.77
CA SER A 9 8.53 -24.56 0.64
C SER A 9 8.58 -23.24 -0.12
N GLU A 10 9.75 -22.63 -0.14
CA GLU A 10 10.05 -21.38 -0.82
C GLU A 10 11.34 -21.48 -1.64
N LYS A 11 11.54 -20.53 -2.54
CA LYS A 11 12.78 -20.35 -3.30
C LYS A 11 13.11 -18.88 -3.44
N GLU A 12 14.39 -18.55 -3.51
CA GLU A 12 14.84 -17.20 -3.82
C GLU A 12 14.36 -16.75 -5.21
N THR A 13 14.21 -15.44 -5.36
CA THR A 13 13.85 -14.83 -6.63
C THR A 13 15.01 -14.03 -7.20
N ILE A 14 14.99 -13.80 -8.51
CA ILE A 14 15.96 -12.94 -9.20
C ILE A 14 15.86 -11.46 -8.81
N TYR A 15 14.83 -11.06 -8.06
CA TYR A 15 14.62 -9.67 -7.64
C TYR A 15 15.52 -9.27 -6.45
N GLY A 16 16.28 -10.20 -5.88
CA GLY A 16 17.21 -9.92 -4.80
C GLY A 16 16.50 -9.61 -3.48
N GLY A 17 16.83 -8.48 -2.87
CA GLY A 17 16.34 -8.08 -1.55
C GLY A 17 16.81 -6.69 -1.15
N TYR A 18 16.45 -6.29 0.07
CA TYR A 18 16.80 -4.99 0.65
C TYR A 18 17.56 -5.20 1.96
N ASN A 19 18.47 -4.28 2.28
CA ASN A 19 19.07 -4.23 3.61
C ASN A 19 18.46 -3.05 4.37
N TYR A 20 17.99 -3.28 5.59
CA TYR A 20 17.46 -2.25 6.48
C TYR A 20 17.95 -2.53 7.90
N LEU A 21 18.53 -1.52 8.55
CA LEU A 21 19.14 -1.63 9.90
C LEU A 21 20.06 -2.86 10.06
N ASN A 22 20.93 -3.10 9.06
CA ASN A 22 21.83 -4.24 8.99
C ASN A 22 21.16 -5.63 8.91
N VAL A 23 19.84 -5.68 8.69
CA VAL A 23 19.08 -6.91 8.43
C VAL A 23 18.81 -7.03 6.93
N GLY A 24 19.14 -8.19 6.36
CA GLY A 24 18.90 -8.50 4.96
C GLY A 24 17.55 -9.19 4.74
N TYR A 25 16.69 -8.55 3.94
CA TYR A 25 15.36 -9.03 3.57
C TYR A 25 15.36 -9.51 2.12
N ARG A 26 15.28 -10.82 1.89
CA ARG A 26 15.23 -11.40 0.55
C ARG A 26 13.81 -11.55 0.06
N ILE A 27 13.56 -11.28 -1.23
CA ILE A 27 12.29 -11.60 -1.86
C ILE A 27 12.31 -13.09 -2.23
N VAL A 28 11.51 -13.89 -1.54
CA VAL A 28 11.31 -15.31 -1.82
C VAL A 28 9.95 -15.54 -2.49
N LYS A 29 9.81 -16.66 -3.21
CA LYS A 29 8.57 -17.11 -3.85
C LYS A 29 8.15 -18.46 -3.26
N CYS A 30 6.90 -18.56 -2.82
CA CYS A 30 6.30 -19.83 -2.44
C CYS A 30 6.28 -20.80 -3.63
N LYS A 31 6.73 -22.05 -3.45
CA LYS A 31 6.73 -23.06 -4.52
C LYS A 31 5.33 -23.59 -4.85
N ASN A 32 4.35 -23.42 -3.95
CA ASN A 32 2.98 -23.87 -4.13
C ASN A 32 2.10 -22.82 -4.82
N CYS A 33 1.77 -21.73 -4.13
CA CYS A 33 0.86 -20.71 -4.67
C CYS A 33 1.56 -19.62 -5.51
N GLY A 34 2.89 -19.57 -5.49
CA GLY A 34 3.65 -18.57 -6.24
C GLY A 34 3.67 -17.17 -5.64
N PHE A 35 3.05 -16.95 -4.47
CA PHE A 35 3.10 -15.68 -3.75
C PHE A 35 4.56 -15.31 -3.42
N LYS A 36 4.90 -14.02 -3.57
CA LYS A 36 6.24 -13.47 -3.28
C LYS A 36 6.18 -12.62 -2.02
N PHE A 37 7.15 -12.76 -1.14
CA PHE A 37 7.20 -12.06 0.15
C PHE A 37 8.63 -11.96 0.68
N LEU A 38 8.85 -11.14 1.71
CA LEU A 38 10.16 -10.96 2.34
C LEU A 38 10.50 -12.11 3.30
N ARG A 39 11.76 -12.51 3.32
CA ARG A 39 12.34 -13.43 4.29
C ARG A 39 13.62 -12.81 4.90
N PRO A 40 13.70 -12.61 6.23
CA PRO A 40 12.61 -12.77 7.21
C PRO A 40 11.44 -11.81 6.90
N LEU A 41 10.26 -12.08 7.49
CA LEU A 41 9.20 -11.07 7.50
C LEU A 41 9.64 -9.99 8.50
N PRO A 42 9.55 -8.69 8.19
CA PRO A 42 9.83 -7.66 9.19
C PRO A 42 8.92 -7.82 10.40
N GLU A 43 9.50 -7.68 11.59
CA GLU A 43 8.75 -7.62 12.84
C GLU A 43 7.96 -6.29 12.93
N GLU A 44 6.96 -6.25 13.80
CA GLU A 44 6.04 -5.11 13.91
C GLU A 44 6.75 -3.80 14.27
N ASP A 45 7.74 -3.85 15.17
CA ASP A 45 8.54 -2.69 15.57
C ASP A 45 9.39 -2.13 14.42
N VAL A 46 9.92 -3.00 13.55
CA VAL A 46 10.65 -2.59 12.34
C VAL A 46 9.69 -1.89 11.37
N LEU A 47 8.47 -2.42 11.20
CA LEU A 47 7.45 -1.79 10.36
C LEU A 47 7.04 -0.42 10.93
N GLU A 48 6.81 -0.33 12.24
CA GLU A 48 6.50 0.93 12.92
C GLU A 48 7.60 1.97 12.70
N GLN A 49 8.87 1.59 12.85
CA GLN A 49 10.00 2.51 12.59
C GLN A 49 10.01 3.02 11.15
N ILE A 50 9.74 2.15 10.17
CA ILE A 50 9.64 2.56 8.76
C ILE A 50 8.51 3.59 8.60
N TYR A 51 7.32 3.31 9.13
CA TYR A 51 6.16 4.20 9.02
C TYR A 51 6.27 5.48 9.84
N GLN A 52 7.13 5.53 10.86
CA GLN A 52 7.40 6.74 11.65
C GLN A 52 8.53 7.61 11.06
N SER A 53 9.37 7.03 10.20
CA SER A 53 10.50 7.75 9.60
C SER A 53 10.03 8.88 8.69
N GLN A 54 10.69 10.05 8.76
CA GLN A 54 10.37 11.15 7.85
C GLN A 54 10.78 10.80 6.42
N GLU A 55 11.85 10.03 6.27
CA GLU A 55 12.38 9.53 5.00
C GLU A 55 11.33 8.74 4.24
N TYR A 56 10.56 7.87 4.91
CA TYR A 56 9.45 7.14 4.29
C TYR A 56 8.43 8.07 3.63
N PHE A 57 8.04 9.16 4.30
CA PHE A 57 7.09 10.12 3.74
C PHE A 57 7.73 11.07 2.71
N GLN A 58 9.04 11.29 2.80
CA GLN A 58 9.81 12.06 1.83
C GLN A 58 10.01 11.28 0.52
N ASP A 59 10.30 9.98 0.54
CA ASP A 59 10.55 9.15 -0.65
C ASP A 59 9.28 8.89 -1.49
N TYR A 60 8.09 9.09 -0.94
CA TYR A 60 6.84 9.19 -1.70
C TYR A 60 6.70 10.50 -2.50
N TYR A 61 7.80 11.26 -2.66
CA TYR A 61 7.91 12.40 -3.58
C TYR A 61 7.65 11.95 -5.02
N VAL A 62 6.50 12.33 -5.57
CA VAL A 62 6.37 12.41 -7.02
C VAL A 62 7.19 13.62 -7.46
N GLN A 63 8.25 13.42 -8.26
CA GLN A 63 9.01 14.50 -8.87
C GLN A 63 8.04 15.51 -9.53
N GLY A 64 8.01 16.75 -9.00
CA GLY A 64 7.14 17.83 -9.47
C GLY A 64 6.04 18.28 -8.49
N ALA A 65 5.81 17.58 -7.37
CA ALA A 65 4.86 18.03 -6.34
C ALA A 65 5.50 19.07 -5.40
N LYS A 66 4.87 20.22 -5.19
CA LYS A 66 5.37 21.34 -4.34
C LYS A 66 5.17 21.13 -2.82
N ALA A 67 4.66 19.98 -2.39
CA ALA A 67 4.51 19.60 -0.97
C ALA A 67 4.39 18.08 -0.86
N MET A 68 4.62 17.53 0.36
CA MET A 68 4.47 16.11 0.69
C MET A 68 3.25 15.51 -0.04
N GLY A 69 3.47 14.49 -0.87
CA GLY A 69 2.50 14.02 -1.89
C GLY A 69 1.11 13.69 -1.35
N TYR A 70 1.02 13.29 -0.07
CA TYR A 70 -0.24 13.00 0.62
C TYR A 70 -1.02 14.23 1.09
N LEU A 71 -0.32 15.31 1.45
CA LEU A 71 -0.90 16.51 2.06
C LEU A 71 -1.25 17.60 1.03
N SER A 72 -0.70 17.51 -0.18
CA SER A 72 -0.87 18.53 -1.22
C SER A 72 -2.19 18.47 -1.99
N GLY A 73 -3.04 17.45 -1.75
CA GLY A 73 -4.31 17.28 -2.48
C GLY A 73 -4.16 17.03 -3.99
N SER A 74 -2.94 16.74 -4.45
CA SER A 74 -2.62 16.52 -5.88
C SER A 74 -3.23 15.23 -6.47
N GLY A 75 -3.85 14.38 -5.64
CA GLY A 75 -4.57 13.16 -6.07
C GLY A 75 -6.08 13.35 -6.31
N LEU A 76 -6.61 14.55 -6.13
CA LEU A 76 -8.01 14.84 -6.44
C LEU A 76 -8.27 14.71 -7.95
N ASN A 77 -9.40 14.09 -8.30
CA ASN A 77 -9.76 13.71 -9.68
C ASN A 77 -8.78 12.74 -10.37
N SER A 78 -8.01 11.98 -9.59
CA SER A 78 -7.24 10.85 -10.14
C SER A 78 -8.15 9.93 -10.97
N PRO A 79 -7.82 9.65 -12.25
CA PRO A 79 -8.58 8.72 -13.07
C PRO A 79 -8.69 7.32 -12.45
N HIS A 80 -7.69 6.92 -11.65
CA HIS A 80 -7.71 5.66 -10.92
C HIS A 80 -8.78 5.66 -9.81
N HIS A 81 -8.91 6.75 -9.05
CA HIS A 81 -9.94 6.89 -8.02
C HIS A 81 -11.34 6.90 -8.66
N LEU A 82 -11.54 7.71 -9.71
CA LEU A 82 -12.82 7.81 -10.40
C LEU A 82 -13.24 6.47 -11.02
N ARG A 83 -12.32 5.72 -11.64
CA ARG A 83 -12.59 4.38 -12.16
C ARG A 83 -13.02 3.43 -11.04
N SER A 84 -12.31 3.45 -9.91
CA SER A 84 -12.61 2.58 -8.76
C SER A 84 -13.98 2.92 -8.17
N ILE A 85 -14.29 4.20 -7.97
CA ILE A 85 -15.61 4.65 -7.50
C ILE A 85 -16.71 4.29 -8.51
N GLY A 86 -16.45 4.43 -9.81
CA GLY A 86 -17.37 4.01 -10.86
C GLY A 86 -17.70 2.51 -10.81
N LEU A 87 -16.72 1.67 -10.45
CA LEU A 87 -16.96 0.24 -10.18
C LEU A 87 -17.80 0.03 -8.93
N LEU A 88 -17.50 0.74 -7.83
CA LEU A 88 -18.28 0.65 -6.59
C LEU A 88 -19.75 1.03 -6.81
N LYS A 89 -20.00 2.08 -7.60
CA LYS A 89 -21.35 2.55 -7.96
C LYS A 89 -22.23 1.46 -8.59
N LYS A 90 -21.64 0.52 -9.33
CA LYS A 90 -22.38 -0.63 -9.90
C LYS A 90 -23.00 -1.54 -8.85
N TYR A 91 -22.41 -1.59 -7.65
CA TYR A 91 -22.86 -2.45 -6.55
C TYR A 91 -23.58 -1.67 -5.46
N LYS A 92 -23.10 -0.46 -5.14
CA LYS A 92 -23.65 0.38 -4.08
C LYS A 92 -23.35 1.85 -4.35
N ASN A 93 -24.32 2.56 -4.90
CA ASN A 93 -24.17 3.97 -5.31
C ASN A 93 -23.88 4.97 -4.16
N LYS A 94 -24.19 4.63 -2.90
CA LYS A 94 -24.00 5.50 -1.73
C LYS A 94 -23.92 4.69 -0.43
N GLY A 95 -23.39 5.30 0.63
CA GLY A 95 -23.31 4.75 1.97
C GLY A 95 -21.90 4.78 2.54
N ARG A 96 -21.70 4.10 3.68
CA ARG A 96 -20.41 4.04 4.38
C ARG A 96 -19.34 3.31 3.57
N LEU A 97 -18.17 3.93 3.47
CA LEU A 97 -16.97 3.41 2.80
C LEU A 97 -15.77 3.52 3.75
N LEU A 98 -15.10 2.39 3.96
CA LEU A 98 -13.85 2.26 4.72
C LEU A 98 -12.71 1.95 3.75
N ASP A 99 -11.61 2.67 3.87
CA ASP A 99 -10.37 2.42 3.11
C ASP A 99 -9.23 2.09 4.07
N ILE A 100 -8.79 0.84 4.07
CA ILE A 100 -7.74 0.35 4.97
C ILE A 100 -6.38 0.66 4.33
N GLY A 101 -5.56 1.47 5.01
CA GLY A 101 -4.30 1.96 4.45
C GLY A 101 -4.50 3.18 3.52
N CYS A 102 -5.46 4.04 3.83
CA CYS A 102 -5.83 5.19 3.00
C CYS A 102 -4.76 6.29 2.86
N ALA A 103 -3.65 6.18 3.60
CA ALA A 103 -2.54 7.15 3.63
C ALA A 103 -3.05 8.59 3.79
N GLY A 104 -2.81 9.47 2.80
CA GLY A 104 -3.29 10.85 2.79
C GLY A 104 -4.80 11.04 2.54
N GLY A 105 -5.57 9.97 2.35
CA GLY A 105 -7.04 10.03 2.22
C GLY A 105 -7.58 10.54 0.89
N ASN A 106 -6.75 10.74 -0.14
CA ASN A 106 -7.18 11.29 -1.44
C ASN A 106 -8.31 10.48 -2.11
N PHE A 107 -8.29 9.15 -1.97
CA PHE A 107 -9.37 8.28 -2.46
C PHE A 107 -10.68 8.53 -1.71
N LEU A 108 -10.63 8.59 -0.37
CA LEU A 108 -11.78 8.88 0.48
C LEU A 108 -12.37 10.27 0.18
N ILE A 109 -11.53 11.29 0.01
CA ILE A 109 -12.01 12.64 -0.35
C ILE A 109 -12.72 12.63 -1.71
N GLN A 110 -12.20 11.88 -2.69
CA GLN A 110 -12.86 11.72 -3.98
C GLN A 110 -14.19 10.97 -3.83
N ALA A 111 -14.23 9.88 -3.05
CA ALA A 111 -15.43 9.10 -2.81
C ALA A 111 -16.52 9.93 -2.09
N GLN A 112 -16.12 10.79 -1.15
CA GLN A 112 -17.03 11.70 -0.45
C GLN A 112 -17.73 12.66 -1.43
N LYS A 113 -16.98 13.25 -2.37
CA LYS A 113 -17.54 14.10 -3.44
C LYS A 113 -18.52 13.35 -4.35
N GLU A 114 -18.34 12.04 -4.49
CA GLU A 114 -19.17 11.16 -5.30
C GLU A 114 -20.39 10.59 -4.54
N GLY A 115 -20.61 11.00 -3.29
CA GLY A 115 -21.81 10.69 -2.50
C GLY A 115 -21.65 9.58 -1.46
N TYR A 116 -20.42 9.14 -1.17
CA TYR A 116 -20.17 8.19 -0.08
C TYR A 116 -19.98 8.89 1.26
N ASP A 117 -20.41 8.21 2.31
CA ASP A 117 -20.06 8.56 3.69
C ASP A 117 -18.72 7.87 4.00
N VAL A 118 -17.68 8.62 4.31
CA VAL A 118 -16.32 8.08 4.43
C VAL A 118 -15.83 8.20 5.88
N CYS A 119 -15.14 7.15 6.34
CA CYS A 119 -14.50 7.10 7.65
C CYS A 119 -13.02 6.76 7.51
#